data_AF-A0A838RXM6-F1
#
_entry.id   AF-A0A838RXM6-F1
#
_cell.length_a   1.000
_cell.length_b   1.000
_cell.length_c   1.000
_cell.angle_alpha   90.00
_cell.angle_beta   90.00
_cell.angle_gamma   90.00
#
_symmetry.space_group_name_H-M   'P 1'
#
loop_
_entity.id
_entity.type
_entity.pdbx_description
1 polymer ?
#
loop_
_entity_poly.entity_id
_entity_poly.type
_entity_poly.pdbx_seq_one_letter_code
_entity_poly.pdbx_strand_id
1 'polypeptide(L)'
;MTTSGAYVYLIREGARIKVGSSKSVISRLKLFQTGNAEQCHVVAAIWLLNAQQVEKQLKDDLAEYRHRGEWFNVSTKQAVAKLLQLRNMFLYDGQPQLDLPTPENPLEKDCRTRFFEWIKREFPHANPRACTEQELWTKFSHRFLKEHHECRGVELRGDFFYDLPGDRRPAKET
;
A
#
# COMPACT_ATOMS: atom_id res chain seq x y z
N MET A 1 15.68 1.39 -21.33
CA MET A 1 15.36 2.61 -20.56
C MET A 1 14.75 2.15 -19.23
N THR A 2 15.35 2.49 -18.09
CA THR A 2 14.83 2.10 -16.77
C THR A 2 13.65 3.00 -16.41
N THR A 3 12.43 2.49 -16.60
CA THR A 3 11.18 3.14 -16.21
C THR A 3 11.11 3.28 -14.70
N SER A 4 11.67 4.37 -14.16
CA SER A 4 11.71 4.63 -12.73
C SER A 4 10.47 5.40 -12.30
N GLY A 5 9.35 4.68 -12.12
CA GLY A 5 8.14 5.25 -11.54
C GLY A 5 8.31 5.67 -10.07
N ALA A 6 7.24 6.22 -9.49
CA ALA A 6 7.12 6.50 -8.06
C ALA A 6 5.66 6.42 -7.60
N TYR A 7 5.43 6.36 -6.29
CA TYR A 7 4.11 6.56 -5.71
C TYR A 7 3.76 8.05 -5.70
N VAL A 8 2.57 8.43 -6.16
CA VAL A 8 1.92 9.69 -5.77
C VAL A 8 1.06 9.40 -4.55
N TYR A 9 1.27 10.14 -3.47
CA TYR A 9 0.65 9.88 -2.17
C TYR A 9 -0.13 11.08 -1.63
N LEU A 10 -1.08 10.76 -0.74
CA LEU A 10 -1.81 11.67 0.11
C LEU A 10 -1.53 11.31 1.58
N ILE A 11 -0.91 12.22 2.33
CA ILE A 11 -0.69 12.07 3.77
C ILE A 11 -1.56 13.08 4.50
N ARG A 12 -2.30 12.63 5.51
CA ARG A 12 -3.17 13.46 6.34
C ARG A 12 -2.49 13.80 7.65
N GLU A 13 -2.60 15.06 8.05
CA GLU A 13 -2.32 15.57 9.38
C GLU A 13 -3.55 16.39 9.81
N GLY A 14 -4.29 15.94 10.83
CA GLY A 14 -5.51 16.63 11.26
C GLY A 14 -6.55 16.80 10.16
N ALA A 15 -6.84 18.05 9.78
CA ALA A 15 -7.73 18.40 8.67
C ALA A 15 -7.00 18.65 7.34
N ARG A 16 -5.67 18.57 7.32
CA ARG A 16 -4.82 18.93 6.18
C ARG A 16 -4.37 17.67 5.43
N ILE A 17 -4.23 17.81 4.13
CA ILE A 17 -3.67 16.77 3.25
C ILE A 17 -2.39 17.31 2.62
N LYS A 18 -1.33 16.50 2.68
CA LYS A 18 -0.11 16.69 1.93
C LYS A 18 -0.13 15.84 0.66
N VAL A 19 0.19 16.46 -0.46
CA VAL A 19 0.42 15.78 -1.74
C VAL A 19 1.91 15.69 -1.99
N GLY A 20 2.40 14.52 -2.40
CA GLY A 20 3.77 14.38 -2.87
C GLY A 20 4.00 13.11 -3.67
N SER A 21 5.23 12.92 -4.16
CA SER A 21 5.66 11.65 -4.72
C SER A 21 6.91 11.08 -4.02
N SER A 22 7.05 9.75 -4.03
CA SER A 22 8.21 9.05 -3.46
C SER A 22 8.28 7.60 -3.95
N LYS A 23 9.48 7.02 -4.00
CA LYS A 23 9.65 5.56 -4.16
C LYS A 23 9.29 4.79 -2.90
N SER A 24 9.34 5.44 -1.73
CA SER A 24 8.94 4.89 -0.43
C SER A 24 8.06 5.87 0.30
N VAL A 25 6.76 5.58 0.38
CA VAL A 25 5.78 6.42 1.08
C VAL A 25 6.04 6.38 2.60
N ILE A 26 6.50 5.25 3.14
CA ILE A 26 6.75 5.12 4.59
C ILE A 26 7.96 5.86 5.08
N SER A 27 9.07 5.78 4.35
CA SER A 27 10.25 6.57 4.70
C SER A 27 9.86 8.04 4.77
N ARG A 28 8.96 8.47 3.88
CA ARG A 28 8.42 9.82 3.87
C ARG A 28 7.44 10.11 4.99
N LEU A 29 6.54 9.18 5.32
CA LEU A 29 5.62 9.29 6.46
C LEU A 29 6.40 9.45 7.79
N LYS A 30 7.42 8.62 8.01
CA LYS A 30 8.29 8.69 9.20
C LYS A 30 8.98 10.05 9.30
N LEU A 31 9.52 10.54 8.19
CA LEU A 31 10.15 11.86 8.13
C LEU A 31 9.16 13.00 8.41
N PHE A 32 7.92 12.90 7.93
CA PHE A 32 6.92 13.91 8.25
C PHE A 32 6.49 13.85 9.70
N GLN A 33 6.37 12.68 10.30
CA GLN A 33 5.96 12.56 11.69
C GLN A 33 6.91 13.29 12.66
N THR A 34 8.21 13.35 12.36
CA THR A 34 9.18 14.05 13.23
C THR A 34 8.99 15.57 13.23
N GLY A 35 8.42 16.13 12.17
CA GLY A 35 8.23 17.59 12.02
C GLY A 35 6.80 18.07 12.25
N ASN A 36 5.86 17.17 12.53
CA ASN A 36 4.44 17.47 12.67
C ASN A 36 3.95 17.08 14.07
N ALA A 37 3.17 17.96 14.70
CA ALA A 37 2.70 17.78 16.07
C ALA A 37 1.57 16.75 16.15
N GLU A 38 0.76 16.65 15.10
CA GLU A 38 -0.31 15.66 15.01
C GLU A 38 0.17 14.38 14.32
N GLN A 39 -0.60 13.30 14.51
CA GLN A 39 -0.28 12.02 13.89
C GLN A 39 -0.55 12.07 12.39
N CYS A 40 0.46 11.69 11.61
CA CYS A 40 0.38 11.59 10.17
C CYS A 40 -0.15 10.22 9.74
N HIS A 41 -1.08 10.20 8.79
CA HIS A 41 -1.63 8.97 8.22
C HIS A 41 -1.55 8.97 6.70
N VAL A 42 -1.14 7.85 6.10
CA VAL A 42 -1.28 7.68 4.64
C VAL A 42 -2.75 7.40 4.34
N VAL A 43 -3.35 8.24 3.49
CA VAL A 43 -4.73 8.08 3.04
C VAL A 43 -4.79 7.26 1.76
N ALA A 44 -3.90 7.59 0.82
CA ALA A 44 -3.83 6.93 -0.48
C ALA A 44 -2.41 7.03 -1.02
N ALA A 45 -2.01 6.03 -1.80
CA ALA A 45 -0.79 6.05 -2.59
C ALA A 45 -0.98 5.20 -3.84
N ILE A 46 -0.55 5.70 -5.00
CA ILE A 46 -0.70 5.01 -6.29
C ILE A 46 0.64 5.05 -7.03
N TRP A 47 1.12 3.88 -7.46
CA TRP A 47 2.31 3.80 -8.29
C TRP A 47 2.03 4.25 -9.72
N LEU A 48 2.86 5.16 -10.23
CA LEU A 48 2.71 5.74 -11.56
C LEU A 48 4.09 5.92 -12.20
N LEU A 49 4.18 5.63 -13.51
CA LEU A 49 5.41 5.89 -14.28
C LEU A 49 5.64 7.39 -14.49
N ASN A 50 4.56 8.16 -14.62
CA ASN A 50 4.55 9.60 -14.77
C ASN A 50 4.22 10.33 -13.45
N ALA A 51 4.64 9.78 -12.31
CA ALA A 51 4.29 10.27 -10.97
C ALA A 51 4.52 11.77 -10.77
N GLN A 52 5.62 12.33 -11.30
CA GLN A 52 5.90 13.77 -11.20
C GLN A 52 4.85 14.63 -11.92
N GLN A 53 4.40 14.20 -13.10
CA GLN A 53 3.37 14.91 -13.87
C GLN A 53 2.03 14.85 -13.14
N VAL A 54 1.66 13.67 -12.63
CA VAL A 54 0.41 13.50 -11.87
C VAL A 54 0.44 14.26 -10.55
N GLU A 55 1.55 14.23 -9.82
CA GLU A 55 1.75 15.01 -8.60
C GLU A 55 1.59 16.52 -8.87
N LYS A 56 2.24 17.02 -9.93
CA LYS A 56 2.14 18.43 -10.31
C LYS A 56 0.70 18.79 -10.64
N GLN A 57 0.03 18.02 -11.50
CA GLN A 57 -1.36 18.28 -11.87
C GLN A 57 -2.28 18.24 -10.65
N LEU A 58 -2.09 17.29 -9.74
CA LEU A 58 -2.89 17.20 -8.51
C LEU A 58 -2.70 18.41 -7.61
N LYS A 59 -1.47 18.94 -7.49
CA LYS A 59 -1.19 20.17 -6.73
C LYS A 59 -1.76 21.42 -7.39
N ASP A 60 -1.82 21.44 -8.72
CA ASP A 60 -2.41 22.51 -9.52
C ASP A 60 -3.96 22.47 -9.38
N ASP A 61 -4.58 21.30 -9.49
CA ASP A 61 -6.02 21.07 -9.29
C ASP A 61 -6.50 21.42 -7.87
N LEU A 62 -5.63 21.26 -6.87
CA LEU A 62 -5.93 21.56 -5.47
C LEU A 62 -5.44 22.95 -5.04
N ALA A 63 -4.93 23.77 -5.96
CA ALA A 63 -4.29 25.04 -5.63
C ALA A 63 -5.19 26.00 -4.85
N GLU A 64 -6.50 26.00 -5.11
CA GLU A 64 -7.48 26.81 -4.38
C GLU A 64 -7.59 26.45 -2.88
N TYR A 65 -7.25 25.20 -2.51
CA TYR A 65 -7.26 24.73 -1.13
C TYR A 65 -5.88 24.83 -0.45
N ARG A 66 -4.89 25.45 -1.10
CA ARG A 66 -3.51 25.45 -0.60
C ARG A 66 -3.39 26.23 0.70
N HIS A 67 -2.92 25.54 1.75
CA HIS A 67 -2.68 26.15 3.06
C HIS A 67 -1.23 26.65 3.18
N ARG A 68 -0.25 25.77 3.00
CA ARG A 68 1.18 26.12 3.07
C ARG A 68 2.03 25.10 2.32
N GLY A 69 2.77 25.56 1.31
CA GLY A 69 3.60 24.69 0.48
C GLY A 69 2.74 23.62 -0.20
N GLU A 70 2.97 22.35 0.14
CA GLU A 70 2.25 21.21 -0.43
C GLU A 70 1.16 20.66 0.51
N TRP A 71 0.75 21.45 1.51
CA TRP A 71 -0.36 21.13 2.40
C TRP A 71 -1.63 21.86 1.96
N PHE A 72 -2.75 21.15 1.98
CA PHE A 72 -4.04 21.59 1.45
C PHE A 72 -5.15 21.38 2.49
N ASN A 73 -6.03 22.36 2.63
CA ASN A 73 -7.26 22.30 3.45
C ASN A 73 -8.40 21.74 2.60
N VAL A 74 -8.30 20.47 2.24
CA VAL A 74 -9.26 19.77 1.38
C VAL A 74 -9.75 18.51 2.07
N SER A 75 -11.02 18.14 1.85
CA SER A 75 -11.53 16.89 2.40
C SER A 75 -10.77 15.68 1.84
N THR A 76 -10.55 14.68 2.69
CA THR A 76 -9.89 13.43 2.31
C THR A 76 -10.56 12.77 1.09
N LYS A 77 -11.90 12.74 1.08
CA LYS A 77 -12.69 12.18 -0.03
C LYS A 77 -12.43 12.91 -1.34
N GLN A 78 -12.39 14.24 -1.33
CA GLN A 78 -12.16 15.06 -2.51
C GLN A 78 -10.73 14.89 -3.04
N ALA A 79 -9.72 14.89 -2.17
CA ALA A 79 -8.33 14.67 -2.58
C ALA A 79 -8.12 13.28 -3.21
N VAL A 80 -8.70 12.23 -2.61
CA VAL A 80 -8.63 10.86 -3.14
C VAL A 80 -9.35 10.77 -4.49
N ALA A 81 -10.54 11.37 -4.61
CA ALA A 81 -11.29 11.37 -5.87
C ALA A 81 -10.48 12.04 -7.00
N LYS A 82 -9.80 13.16 -6.72
CA LYS A 82 -8.93 13.84 -7.69
C LYS A 82 -7.72 13.00 -8.09
N LEU A 83 -7.04 12.38 -7.14
CA LEU A 83 -5.93 11.47 -7.46
C LEU A 83 -6.38 10.30 -8.36
N LEU A 84 -7.54 9.70 -8.06
CA LEU A 84 -8.10 8.63 -8.89
C LEU A 84 -8.53 9.10 -10.28
N GLN A 85 -9.11 10.31 -10.38
CA GLN A 85 -9.45 10.93 -11.66
C GLN A 85 -8.21 11.10 -12.54
N LEU A 86 -7.12 11.65 -11.98
CA LEU A 86 -5.87 11.85 -12.70
C LEU A 86 -5.23 10.52 -13.09
N ARG A 87 -5.20 9.54 -12.18
CA ARG A 87 -4.75 8.18 -12.50
C ARG A 87 -5.45 7.65 -13.73
N ASN A 88 -6.78 7.75 -13.78
CA ASN A 88 -7.55 7.29 -14.92
C ASN A 88 -7.21 8.09 -16.19
N MET A 89 -7.17 9.43 -16.11
CA MET A 89 -6.85 10.29 -17.26
C MET A 89 -5.50 9.98 -17.91
N PHE A 90 -4.47 9.70 -17.11
CA PHE A 90 -3.12 9.42 -17.61
C PHE A 90 -2.86 7.95 -17.97
N LEU A 91 -3.83 7.05 -17.73
CA LEU A 91 -3.72 5.63 -18.09
C LEU A 91 -4.34 5.30 -19.46
N TYR A 92 -4.92 6.28 -20.20
CA TYR A 92 -5.66 6.00 -21.43
C TYR A 92 -4.92 6.20 -22.76
N ASP A 93 -3.64 6.61 -22.78
CA ASP A 93 -2.85 6.67 -24.03
C ASP A 93 -2.12 5.36 -24.38
N GLY A 94 -2.25 4.33 -23.54
CA GLY A 94 -1.76 2.98 -23.81
C GLY A 94 -2.49 1.98 -22.91
N GLN A 95 -2.64 0.73 -23.38
CA GLN A 95 -3.17 -0.35 -22.54
C GLN A 95 -2.42 -0.34 -21.19
N PRO A 96 -3.10 -0.60 -20.05
CA PRO A 96 -2.42 -0.74 -18.77
C PRO A 96 -1.40 -1.86 -18.92
N GLN A 97 -0.13 -1.50 -19.08
CA GLN A 97 0.94 -2.47 -19.12
C GLN A 97 1.10 -2.94 -17.67
N LEU A 98 0.37 -4.01 -17.34
CA LEU A 98 0.53 -4.76 -16.11
C LEU A 98 1.77 -5.68 -16.18
N ASP A 99 2.76 -5.33 -17.00
CA ASP A 99 4.02 -6.06 -17.20
C ASP A 99 5.24 -5.24 -16.74
N LEU A 100 5.05 -4.39 -15.74
CA LEU A 100 6.17 -3.95 -14.92
C LEU A 100 5.92 -4.50 -13.52
N PRO A 101 6.92 -5.14 -12.87
CA PRO A 101 6.74 -5.60 -11.50
C PRO A 101 6.25 -4.39 -10.71
N THR A 102 5.05 -4.49 -10.12
CA THR A 102 4.57 -3.50 -9.14
C THR A 102 5.75 -3.28 -8.22
N PRO A 103 6.41 -2.12 -8.27
CA PRO A 103 7.69 -1.99 -7.60
C PRO A 103 7.37 -2.12 -6.14
N GLU A 104 7.99 -3.15 -5.56
CA GLU A 104 7.68 -3.68 -4.25
C GLU A 104 7.39 -2.50 -3.34
N ASN A 105 6.11 -2.31 -2.99
CA ASN A 105 5.76 -1.30 -2.03
C ASN A 105 6.62 -1.62 -0.80
N PRO A 106 7.48 -0.71 -0.32
CA PRO A 106 8.42 -1.06 0.74
C PRO A 106 7.70 -1.57 1.99
N LEU A 107 6.47 -1.10 2.24
CA LEU A 107 5.57 -1.69 3.24
C LEU A 107 5.15 -3.10 2.90
N GLU A 108 4.79 -3.35 1.65
CA GLU A 108 4.36 -4.66 1.21
C GLU A 108 5.53 -5.63 1.32
N LYS A 109 6.75 -5.26 0.91
CA LYS A 109 7.94 -6.09 1.09
C LYS A 109 8.25 -6.35 2.56
N ASP A 110 8.27 -5.29 3.39
CA ASP A 110 8.58 -5.41 4.81
C ASP A 110 7.49 -6.20 5.55
N CYS A 111 6.21 -5.93 5.27
CA CYS A 111 5.08 -6.64 5.85
C CYS A 111 4.98 -8.07 5.33
N ARG A 112 5.28 -8.34 4.06
CA ARG A 112 5.38 -9.69 3.49
C ARG A 112 6.49 -10.47 4.16
N THR A 113 7.67 -9.86 4.32
CA THR A 113 8.80 -10.49 5.05
C THR A 113 8.40 -10.79 6.50
N ARG A 114 7.82 -9.82 7.21
CA ARG A 114 7.34 -10.01 8.59
C ARG A 114 6.25 -11.08 8.68
N PHE A 115 5.33 -11.11 7.72
CA PHE A 115 4.27 -12.09 7.64
C PHE A 115 4.83 -13.50 7.49
N PHE A 116 5.81 -13.71 6.61
CA PHE A 116 6.42 -15.03 6.44
C PHE A 116 7.28 -15.46 7.62
N GLU A 117 8.03 -14.55 8.23
CA GLU A 117 8.76 -14.85 9.47
C GLU A 117 7.80 -15.19 10.61
N TRP A 118 6.68 -14.47 10.71
CA TRP A 118 5.60 -14.78 11.66
C TRP A 118 4.98 -16.15 11.40
N ILE A 119 4.67 -16.50 10.14
CA ILE A 119 4.16 -17.83 9.77
C ILE A 119 5.15 -18.93 10.15
N LYS A 120 6.45 -18.78 9.87
CA LYS A 120 7.48 -19.77 10.23
C LYS A 120 7.57 -19.98 11.74
N ARG A 121 7.40 -18.90 12.51
CA ARG A 121 7.43 -18.93 13.98
C ARG A 121 6.20 -19.65 14.56
N GLU A 122 5.00 -19.30 14.08
CA GLU A 122 3.74 -19.85 14.59
C GLU A 122 3.45 -21.27 14.08
N PHE A 123 3.94 -21.61 12.88
CA PHE A 123 3.69 -22.88 12.20
C PHE A 123 5.00 -23.51 11.68
N PRO A 124 5.93 -23.92 12.56
CA PRO A 124 7.26 -24.40 12.17
C PRO A 124 7.25 -25.70 11.34
N HIS A 125 6.13 -26.43 11.34
CA HIS A 125 5.96 -27.67 10.58
C HIS A 125 5.14 -27.49 9.29
N ALA A 126 4.74 -26.26 8.94
CA ALA A 126 4.04 -25.99 7.69
C ALA A 126 4.98 -26.21 6.48
N ASN A 127 4.49 -26.93 5.47
CA ASN A 127 5.28 -27.22 4.27
C ASN A 127 5.23 -26.01 3.33
N PRO A 128 6.36 -25.40 2.95
CA PRO A 128 6.37 -24.15 2.21
C PRO A 128 5.98 -24.21 0.71
N ARG A 129 5.17 -25.19 0.22
CA ARG A 129 4.90 -25.34 -1.22
C ARG A 129 3.45 -25.54 -1.73
N ALA A 130 2.40 -25.54 -0.91
CA ALA A 130 1.06 -25.97 -1.37
C ALA A 130 -0.20 -25.15 -0.98
N CYS A 131 -0.07 -23.88 -0.59
CA CYS A 131 -1.16 -22.89 -0.59
C CYS A 131 -0.62 -21.53 -1.08
N THR A 132 -1.32 -20.74 -1.86
CA THR A 132 -0.74 -19.46 -2.31
C THR A 132 -0.49 -18.47 -1.14
N GLU A 133 0.38 -17.47 -1.33
CA GLU A 133 0.58 -16.35 -0.39
C GLU A 133 -0.75 -15.64 -0.16
N GLN A 134 -1.57 -15.55 -1.21
CA GLN A 134 -2.91 -15.03 -1.13
C GLN A 134 -3.81 -15.90 -0.23
N GLU A 135 -3.71 -17.22 -0.31
CA GLU A 135 -4.44 -18.14 0.59
C GLU A 135 -3.96 -18.05 2.03
N LEU A 136 -2.64 -17.97 2.25
CA LEU A 136 -2.06 -17.76 3.59
C LEU A 136 -2.50 -16.42 4.17
N TRP A 137 -2.40 -15.35 3.39
CA TRP A 137 -2.83 -14.02 3.79
C TRP A 137 -4.32 -13.99 4.08
N THR A 138 -5.15 -14.64 3.26
CA THR A 138 -6.59 -14.75 3.51
C THR A 138 -6.88 -15.49 4.81
N LYS A 139 -6.18 -16.60 5.08
CA LYS A 139 -6.37 -17.40 6.29
C LYS A 139 -5.89 -16.71 7.56
N PHE A 140 -4.78 -15.95 7.49
CA PHE A 140 -4.07 -15.51 8.69
C PHE A 140 -3.88 -14.01 8.85
N SER A 141 -4.19 -13.18 7.84
CA SER A 141 -4.05 -11.73 7.91
C SER A 141 -4.71 -11.15 9.14
N HIS A 142 -5.92 -11.59 9.50
CA HIS A 142 -6.60 -11.07 10.69
C HIS A 142 -5.81 -11.33 11.99
N ARG A 143 -5.14 -12.49 12.12
CA ARG A 143 -4.35 -12.82 13.31
C ARG A 143 -3.01 -12.09 13.29
N PHE A 144 -2.34 -12.08 12.15
CA PHE A 144 -1.12 -11.32 11.94
C PHE A 144 -1.30 -9.82 12.23
N LEU A 145 -2.37 -9.20 11.74
CA LEU A 145 -2.67 -7.77 11.89
C LEU A 145 -3.14 -7.36 13.30
N LYS A 146 -3.39 -8.33 14.20
CA LYS A 146 -3.57 -8.06 15.63
C LYS A 146 -2.23 -7.78 16.31
N GLU A 147 -1.18 -8.50 15.93
CA GLU A 147 0.18 -8.33 16.45
C GLU A 147 0.94 -7.24 15.69
N HIS A 148 0.68 -7.09 14.40
CA HIS A 148 1.37 -6.19 13.49
C HIS A 148 0.44 -5.08 12.97
N HIS A 149 0.01 -4.20 13.88
CA HIS A 149 -0.90 -3.10 13.56
C HIS A 149 -0.33 -2.12 12.53
N GLU A 150 1.00 -2.02 12.43
CA GLU A 150 1.72 -1.23 11.43
C GLU A 150 1.50 -1.72 9.99
N CYS A 151 1.07 -2.97 9.81
CA CYS A 151 0.76 -3.56 8.52
C CYS A 151 -0.73 -3.47 8.15
N ARG A 152 -1.57 -2.81 8.97
CA ARG A 152 -3.00 -2.61 8.65
C ARG A 152 -3.15 -1.75 7.40
N GLY A 153 -4.00 -2.20 6.48
CA GLY A 153 -4.24 -1.52 5.19
C GLY A 153 -3.25 -1.91 4.08
N VAL A 154 -2.28 -2.80 4.36
CA VAL A 154 -1.49 -3.46 3.32
C VAL A 154 -2.29 -4.63 2.77
N GLU A 155 -2.59 -4.61 1.48
CA GLU A 155 -3.07 -5.78 0.76
C GLU A 155 -1.85 -6.44 0.08
N LEU A 156 -1.51 -7.67 0.47
CA LEU A 156 -0.53 -8.46 -0.28
C LEU A 156 -1.20 -8.90 -1.59
N ARG A 157 -0.92 -8.19 -2.70
CA ARG A 157 -1.45 -8.52 -4.02
C ARG A 157 -0.32 -9.15 -4.85
N GLY A 158 -0.20 -10.46 -4.77
CA GLY A 158 0.70 -11.25 -5.61
C GLY A 158 0.56 -12.75 -5.34
N ASP A 159 0.52 -13.55 -6.40
CA ASP A 159 0.38 -15.00 -6.33
C ASP A 159 1.76 -15.69 -6.28
N PHE A 160 2.10 -16.34 -5.17
CA PHE A 160 3.19 -17.34 -5.04
C PHE A 160 2.78 -18.47 -4.08
N PHE A 161 3.43 -19.65 -3.97
CA PHE A 161 2.90 -20.88 -3.32
C PHE A 161 3.63 -21.35 -2.02
N TYR A 162 2.89 -21.82 -0.99
CA TYR A 162 3.19 -22.21 0.43
C TYR A 162 2.06 -23.00 1.22
N ASP A 163 2.25 -24.27 1.60
CA ASP A 163 1.21 -25.21 2.16
C ASP A 163 0.95 -25.09 3.67
N LEU A 164 -0.23 -25.52 4.12
CA LEU A 164 -0.54 -25.77 5.54
C LEU A 164 -1.14 -27.17 5.73
N PRO A 165 -0.75 -27.91 6.79
CA PRO A 165 -1.34 -29.21 7.08
C PRO A 165 -2.83 -29.08 7.38
N GLY A 166 -3.61 -29.93 6.71
CA GLY A 166 -5.06 -29.97 6.78
C GLY A 166 -5.60 -30.26 8.18
N ASP A 167 -6.63 -29.48 8.50
CA ASP A 167 -7.57 -29.70 9.58
C ASP A 167 -8.21 -31.10 9.43
N ARG A 168 -7.70 -32.09 10.18
CA ARG A 168 -8.38 -33.38 10.32
C ARG A 168 -9.62 -33.16 11.18
N ARG A 169 -10.75 -32.89 10.54
CA ARG A 169 -12.05 -33.18 11.16
C ARG A 169 -12.12 -34.70 11.39
N PRO A 170 -12.54 -35.19 12.55
CA PRO A 170 -12.79 -36.60 12.74
C PRO A 170 -13.89 -37.05 11.76
N ALA A 171 -13.62 -38.14 11.04
CA ALA A 171 -14.60 -38.77 10.18
C ALA A 171 -15.82 -39.16 11.03
N LYS A 172 -17.02 -38.82 10.56
CA LYS A 172 -18.25 -39.37 11.12
C LYS A 172 -18.26 -40.86 10.82
N GLU A 173 -18.32 -41.67 11.87
CA GLU A 173 -18.65 -43.08 11.79
C GLU A 173 -20.07 -43.22 11.22
N THR A 174 -20.19 -43.98 10.14
CA THR A 174 -21.41 -44.63 9.67
C THR A 174 -21.04 -46.03 9.22
#